data_AF-A0A8H4NUJ5-F1
#
_entry.id   AF-A0A8H4NUJ5-F1
#
_cell.length_a   1.000
_cell.length_b   1.000
_cell.length_c   1.000
_cell.angle_alpha   90.00
_cell.angle_beta   90.00
_cell.angle_gamma   90.00
#
_symmetry.space_group_name_H-M   'P 1'
#
loop_
_entity.id
_entity.type
_entity.pdbx_description
1 polymer ?
#
loop_
_entity_poly.entity_id
_entity_poly.type
_entity_poly.pdbx_seq_one_letter_code
_entity_poly.pdbx_strand_id
1 'polypeptide(L)'
;MSNVLRSRCPTSGPDAGKPEAPTTSSSSPQRTFMSLPTEIHLAISKFLIYPDALSLKHTNAHFYSLVDTGINLKVEWLVERRSLHLECPNDRRCDLGSDLRFCRGTYLCDGDENMLNVNLDQALGVSSLGQKDAPIAQC
;
A
#
# COMPACT_ATOMS: atom_id res chain seq x y z
N MET A 1 -39.73 19.29 13.26
CA MET A 1 -40.39 18.87 12.01
C MET A 1 -39.70 19.55 10.85
N SER A 2 -38.97 18.82 10.01
CA SER A 2 -38.76 19.10 8.58
C SER A 2 -37.86 18.02 7.98
N ASN A 3 -38.43 17.31 7.00
CA ASN A 3 -37.91 16.10 6.40
C ASN A 3 -37.01 16.40 5.19
N VAL A 4 -35.99 15.55 5.06
CA VAL A 4 -35.26 15.07 3.87
C VAL A 4 -35.77 15.60 2.51
N LEU A 5 -34.93 16.37 1.81
CA LEU A 5 -35.04 16.56 0.37
C LEU A 5 -34.07 15.63 -0.35
N ARG A 6 -34.66 14.56 -0.88
CA ARG A 6 -34.06 13.53 -1.73
C ARG A 6 -33.84 14.10 -3.12
N SER A 7 -32.58 14.33 -3.51
CA SER A 7 -32.22 14.66 -4.90
C SER A 7 -32.45 13.43 -5.77
N ARG A 8 -33.33 13.54 -6.78
CA ARG A 8 -33.72 12.44 -7.67
C ARG A 8 -32.82 12.43 -8.91
N CYS A 9 -32.39 11.23 -9.30
CA CYS A 9 -31.63 10.96 -10.53
C CYS A 9 -32.39 11.36 -11.81
N PRO A 10 -31.67 11.74 -12.89
CA PRO A 10 -32.25 11.98 -14.21
C PRO A 10 -32.69 10.68 -14.89
N THR A 11 -33.80 10.80 -15.61
CA THR A 11 -34.51 9.76 -16.36
C THR A 11 -33.74 9.24 -17.58
N SER A 12 -33.79 7.92 -17.77
CA SER A 12 -33.43 7.23 -19.01
C SER A 12 -34.36 7.63 -20.16
N GLY A 13 -33.81 7.85 -21.35
CA GLY A 13 -34.55 7.89 -22.61
C GLY A 13 -34.08 6.75 -23.53
N PRO A 14 -34.98 6.10 -24.29
CA PRO A 14 -34.60 5.10 -25.28
C PRO A 14 -34.45 5.75 -26.66
N ASP A 15 -33.37 5.46 -27.38
CA ASP A 15 -33.34 5.64 -28.84
C ASP A 15 -32.64 4.45 -29.51
N ALA A 16 -33.19 4.10 -30.67
CA ALA A 16 -33.05 2.83 -31.33
C ALA A 16 -31.92 2.80 -32.36
N GLY A 17 -31.17 1.69 -32.36
CA GLY A 17 -30.73 1.00 -33.58
C GLY A 17 -29.75 1.68 -34.54
N LYS A 18 -28.46 1.31 -34.45
CA LYS A 18 -27.61 1.11 -35.63
C LYS A 18 -26.58 -0.01 -35.38
N PRO A 19 -26.50 -1.06 -36.22
CA PRO A 19 -25.45 -2.07 -36.12
C PRO A 19 -24.24 -1.60 -36.94
N GLU A 20 -23.22 -1.07 -36.27
CA GLU A 20 -21.93 -0.77 -36.91
C GLU A 20 -20.82 -1.62 -36.29
N ALA A 21 -20.28 -2.50 -37.15
CA ALA A 21 -18.95 -3.11 -37.23
C ALA A 21 -18.13 -3.45 -35.96
N PRO A 22 -17.47 -4.63 -35.93
CA PRO A 22 -16.46 -4.93 -34.92
C PRO A 22 -15.21 -4.08 -35.20
N THR A 23 -15.08 -2.95 -34.51
CA THR A 23 -13.80 -2.24 -34.41
C THR A 23 -12.83 -3.13 -33.67
N THR A 24 -11.95 -3.81 -34.43
CA THR A 24 -10.70 -4.39 -33.93
C THR A 24 -9.81 -3.26 -33.43
N SER A 25 -10.04 -2.84 -32.18
CA SER A 25 -9.10 -2.00 -31.45
C SER A 25 -7.82 -2.79 -31.24
N SER A 26 -6.76 -2.44 -31.97
CA SER A 26 -5.42 -2.95 -31.71
C SER A 26 -5.01 -2.52 -30.30
N SER A 27 -5.21 -3.41 -29.32
CA SER A 27 -4.81 -3.15 -27.94
C SER A 27 -3.29 -3.16 -27.88
N SER A 28 -2.67 -1.98 -27.87
CA SER A 28 -1.27 -1.85 -27.49
C SER A 28 -1.10 -2.55 -26.13
N PRO A 29 -0.08 -3.40 -25.95
CA PRO A 29 0.11 -4.10 -24.68
C PRO A 29 0.20 -3.06 -23.56
N GLN A 30 -0.70 -3.14 -22.59
CA GLN A 30 -0.69 -2.24 -21.45
C GLN A 30 0.62 -2.45 -20.69
N ARG A 31 1.51 -1.46 -20.75
CA ARG A 31 2.76 -1.47 -20.00
C ARG A 31 2.42 -1.32 -18.52
N THR A 32 2.42 -2.43 -17.79
CA THR A 32 2.21 -2.44 -16.35
C THR A 32 3.52 -2.11 -15.64
N PHE A 33 3.44 -1.62 -14.40
CA PHE A 33 4.63 -1.40 -13.59
C PHE A 33 5.50 -2.68 -13.48
N MET A 34 4.87 -3.85 -13.36
CA MET A 34 5.55 -5.16 -13.27
C MET A 34 6.30 -5.55 -14.55
N SER A 35 6.02 -4.91 -15.68
CA SER A 35 6.72 -5.17 -16.94
C SER A 35 8.12 -4.54 -16.98
N LEU A 36 8.46 -3.70 -16.00
CA LEU A 36 9.78 -3.08 -15.88
C LEU A 36 10.83 -4.08 -15.35
N PRO A 37 12.08 -3.98 -15.81
CA PRO A 37 13.19 -4.73 -15.23
C PRO A 37 13.41 -4.38 -13.74
N THR A 38 13.97 -5.34 -13.00
CA THR A 38 14.26 -5.22 -11.56
C THR A 38 15.19 -4.05 -11.24
N GLU A 39 16.12 -3.73 -12.13
CA GLU A 39 17.03 -2.59 -12.01
C GLU A 39 16.27 -1.26 -11.96
N ILE A 40 15.19 -1.16 -12.74
CA ILE A 40 14.34 0.03 -12.75
C ILE A 40 13.50 0.09 -11.47
N HIS A 41 12.97 -1.04 -11.01
CA HIS A 41 12.30 -1.12 -9.70
C HIS A 41 13.21 -0.65 -8.56
N LEU A 42 14.47 -1.08 -8.55
CA LEU A 42 15.48 -0.66 -7.57
C LEU A 42 15.85 0.81 -7.70
N ALA A 43 15.92 1.34 -8.93
CA ALA A 43 16.18 2.75 -9.13
C ALA A 43 15.03 3.59 -8.55
N ILE A 44 13.79 3.21 -8.83
CA ILE A 44 12.59 3.91 -8.33
C ILE A 44 12.54 3.88 -6.81
N SER A 45 12.78 2.72 -6.18
CA SER A 45 12.70 2.60 -4.72
C SER A 45 13.68 3.52 -3.98
N LYS A 46 14.83 3.85 -4.57
CA LYS A 46 15.82 4.78 -4.01
C LYS A 46 15.39 6.25 -4.03
N PHE A 47 14.40 6.60 -4.84
CA PHE A 47 13.89 7.98 -4.93
C PHE A 47 12.64 8.21 -4.07
N LEU A 48 12.14 7.18 -3.40
CA LEU A 48 10.92 7.28 -2.59
C LEU A 48 11.26 7.71 -1.17
N ILE A 49 10.48 8.64 -0.64
CA ILE A 49 10.48 8.97 0.79
C ILE A 49 9.86 7.82 1.60
N TYR A 50 10.14 7.77 2.91
CA TYR A 50 9.75 6.64 3.76
C TYR A 50 8.28 6.18 3.62
N PRO A 51 7.24 7.05 3.72
CA PRO A 51 5.85 6.61 3.60
C PRO A 51 5.52 5.97 2.24
N ASP A 52 6.12 6.48 1.16
CA ASP A 52 5.88 6.01 -0.20
C ASP A 52 6.64 4.71 -0.48
N ALA A 53 7.89 4.61 0.00
CA ALA A 53 8.69 3.39 -0.07
C ALA A 53 8.01 2.25 0.69
N LEU A 54 7.49 2.53 1.88
CA LEU A 54 6.73 1.56 2.67
C LEU A 54 5.45 1.13 1.95
N SER A 55 4.73 2.07 1.35
CA SER A 55 3.54 1.75 0.57
C SER A 55 3.89 0.83 -0.61
N LEU A 56 4.95 1.13 -1.36
CA LEU A 56 5.43 0.30 -2.47
C LEU A 56 5.78 -1.11 -2.00
N LYS A 57 6.51 -1.23 -0.88
CA LYS A 57 6.89 -2.50 -0.25
C LYS A 57 5.69 -3.40 0.04
N HIS A 58 4.55 -2.82 0.41
CA HIS A 58 3.32 -3.55 0.74
C HIS A 58 2.40 -3.83 -0.46
N THR A 59 2.70 -3.33 -1.66
CA THR A 59 1.85 -3.59 -2.85
C THR A 59 1.99 -5.00 -3.43
N ASN A 60 3.18 -5.60 -3.34
CA ASN A 60 3.48 -6.90 -3.97
C ASN A 60 4.63 -7.59 -3.23
N ALA A 61 4.60 -8.92 -3.13
CA ALA A 61 5.67 -9.73 -2.57
C ALA A 61 7.06 -9.46 -3.20
N HIS A 62 7.11 -9.14 -4.51
CA HIS A 62 8.34 -8.74 -5.21
C HIS A 62 8.97 -7.49 -4.60
N PHE A 63 8.16 -6.48 -4.26
CA PHE A 63 8.67 -5.26 -3.62
C PHE A 63 8.95 -5.45 -2.14
N TYR A 64 8.25 -6.37 -1.48
CA TYR A 64 8.45 -6.63 -0.06
C TYR A 64 9.89 -7.05 0.25
N SER A 65 10.49 -7.87 -0.62
CA SER A 65 11.88 -8.31 -0.50
C SER A 65 12.90 -7.33 -1.09
N LEU A 66 12.47 -6.44 -1.99
CA LEU A 66 13.35 -5.57 -2.79
C LEU A 66 13.48 -4.15 -2.23
N VAL A 67 12.43 -3.61 -1.62
CA VAL A 67 12.40 -2.22 -1.12
C VAL A 67 12.91 -2.17 0.32
N ASP A 68 13.95 -1.38 0.53
CA ASP A 68 14.51 -1.11 1.86
C ASP A 68 13.83 0.11 2.50
N THR A 69 13.30 -0.10 3.71
CA THR A 69 12.64 0.90 4.57
C THR A 69 13.39 1.08 5.89
N GLY A 70 14.72 0.96 5.82
CA GLY A 70 15.61 1.06 6.97
C GLY A 70 15.58 2.41 7.70
N ILE A 71 16.29 2.44 8.83
CA ILE A 71 16.32 3.59 9.76
C ILE A 71 16.76 4.90 9.07
N ASN A 72 17.69 4.83 8.11
CA ASN A 72 18.22 6.01 7.43
C ASN A 72 17.12 6.78 6.70
N LEU A 73 16.25 6.07 5.98
CA LEU A 73 15.15 6.67 5.24
C LEU A 73 14.12 7.32 6.16
N LYS A 74 13.87 6.71 7.33
CA LYS A 74 12.98 7.27 8.36
C LYS A 74 13.55 8.55 8.95
N VAL A 75 14.86 8.57 9.24
CA VAL A 75 15.55 9.73 9.81
C VAL A 75 15.57 10.87 8.80
N GLU A 76 15.95 10.60 7.55
CA GLU A 76 15.96 11.59 6.47
C GLU A 76 14.59 12.25 6.32
N TRP A 77 13.53 11.45 6.27
CA TRP A 77 12.15 11.94 6.21
C TRP A 77 11.75 12.79 7.43
N LEU A 78 12.15 12.41 8.65
CA LEU A 78 11.90 13.19 9.85
C LEU A 78 12.64 14.53 9.86
N VAL A 79 13.89 14.54 9.38
CA VAL A 79 14.71 15.75 9.24
C VAL A 79 14.05 16.72 8.25
N GLU A 80 13.60 16.22 7.10
CA GLU A 80 12.89 17.02 6.10
C GLU A 80 11.56 17.57 6.64
N ARG A 81 10.73 16.75 7.31
CA ARG A 81 9.49 17.26 7.94
C ARG A 81 9.78 18.35 8.96
N ARG A 82 10.82 18.20 9.77
CA ARG A 82 11.20 19.20 10.77
C ARG A 82 11.68 20.50 10.12
N SER A 83 12.44 20.44 9.02
CA SER A 83 12.88 21.63 8.30
C SER A 83 11.67 22.40 7.73
N LEU A 84 10.64 21.68 7.32
CA LEU A 84 9.36 22.22 6.86
C LEU A 84 8.40 22.62 8.00
N HIS A 85 8.82 22.52 9.27
CA HIS A 85 8.01 22.81 10.45
C HIS A 85 6.67 22.04 10.47
N LEU A 86 6.65 20.86 9.86
CA LEU A 86 5.51 19.96 9.88
C LEU A 86 5.50 19.18 11.20
N GLU A 87 4.30 18.80 11.63
CA GLU A 87 4.15 17.95 12.80
C GLU A 87 4.86 16.60 12.56
N CYS A 88 5.68 16.20 13.53
CA CYS A 88 6.37 14.91 13.50
C CYS A 88 5.44 13.84 14.06
N PRO A 89 5.36 12.64 13.45
CA PRO A 89 4.60 11.53 14.00
C PRO A 89 5.31 11.00 15.25
N ASN A 90 4.98 11.60 16.39
CA ASN A 90 5.40 11.18 17.72
C ASN A 90 4.21 11.16 18.71
N ASP A 91 3.04 11.63 18.26
CA ASP A 91 1.80 11.42 18.98
C ASP A 91 1.47 9.93 18.99
N ARG A 92 0.92 9.46 20.11
CA ARG A 92 0.66 8.06 20.52
C ARG A 92 0.03 7.12 19.48
N ARG A 93 -0.35 7.65 18.31
CA ARG A 93 -0.98 6.98 17.19
C ARG A 93 0.04 6.38 16.24
N CYS A 94 1.13 7.06 15.87
CA CYS A 94 2.08 6.57 14.85
C CYS A 94 3.49 6.34 15.42
N ASP A 95 3.84 5.08 15.70
CA ASP A 95 5.17 4.71 16.20
C ASP A 95 6.11 4.31 15.05
N LEU A 96 7.17 5.11 14.86
CA LEU A 96 8.19 4.94 13.83
C LEU A 96 9.23 3.84 14.14
N GLY A 97 9.20 3.27 15.35
CA GLY A 97 10.11 2.22 15.79
C GLY A 97 10.06 0.96 14.92
N SER A 98 8.98 0.74 14.17
CA SER A 98 8.92 -0.29 13.13
C SER A 98 7.87 0.04 12.06
N ASP A 99 8.04 -0.52 10.87
CA ASP A 99 7.11 -0.35 9.74
C ASP A 99 5.69 -0.81 10.12
N LEU A 100 5.60 -1.94 10.80
CA LEU A 100 4.33 -2.52 11.26
C LEU A 100 3.58 -1.58 12.23
N ARG A 101 4.31 -0.96 13.15
CA ARG A 101 3.72 0.00 14.11
C ARG A 101 3.32 1.30 13.42
N PHE A 102 4.10 1.75 12.46
CA PHE A 102 3.78 2.93 11.65
C PHE A 102 2.49 2.71 10.84
N CYS A 103 2.39 1.57 10.14
CA CYS A 103 1.17 1.21 9.39
C CYS A 103 -0.06 1.08 10.30
N ARG A 104 0.08 0.53 11.51
CA ARG A 104 -1.06 0.43 12.44
C ARG A 104 -1.57 1.79 12.93
N GLY A 105 -0.67 2.76 13.03
CA GLY A 105 -1.00 4.10 13.49
C GLY A 105 -1.81 4.94 12.52
N THR A 106 -1.61 4.74 11.22
CA THR A 106 -2.27 5.52 10.18
C THR A 106 -3.77 5.23 10.03
N TYR A 107 -4.26 4.08 10.51
CA TYR A 107 -5.69 3.72 10.44
C TYR A 107 -6.54 4.26 11.59
N LEU A 108 -5.92 4.78 12.67
CA LEU A 108 -6.62 5.38 13.81
C LEU A 108 -6.79 6.91 13.68
N CYS A 109 -6.56 7.44 12.47
CA CYS A 109 -6.64 8.85 12.15
C CYS A 109 -8.07 9.34 11.88
N ASP A 110 -9.04 8.45 11.65
CA ASP A 110 -10.46 8.79 11.59
C ASP A 110 -11.21 8.09 12.72
N GLY A 111 -11.93 8.88 13.52
CA GLY A 111 -12.65 8.44 14.71
C GLY A 111 -13.93 7.67 14.40
N ASP A 112 -13.82 6.57 13.67
CA ASP A 112 -14.87 5.57 13.53
C ASP A 112 -14.31 4.20 13.89
N GLU A 113 -14.67 3.74 15.09
CA GLU A 113 -14.42 2.40 15.62
C GLU A 113 -15.22 1.35 14.80
N ASN A 114 -14.93 1.16 13.51
CA ASN A 114 -15.35 -0.05 12.79
C ASN A 114 -14.67 -0.19 11.41
N MET A 115 -14.25 -1.43 11.11
CA MET A 115 -13.52 -1.87 9.90
C MET A 115 -12.11 -1.26 9.80
N LEU A 116 -11.03 -1.97 10.11
CA LEU A 116 -10.64 -3.21 9.43
C LEU A 116 -9.79 -4.05 10.39
N ASN A 117 -10.32 -5.20 10.80
CA ASN A 117 -9.51 -6.31 11.28
C ASN A 117 -8.88 -6.98 10.06
N VAL A 118 -8.05 -6.25 9.31
CA VAL A 118 -7.14 -6.88 8.35
C VAL A 118 -6.01 -7.46 9.18
N ASN A 119 -6.21 -8.74 9.48
CA ASN A 119 -5.21 -9.63 10.01
C ASN A 119 -4.03 -9.62 9.02
N LEU A 120 -3.09 -8.69 9.22
CA LEU A 120 -1.92 -8.50 8.35
C LEU A 120 -1.04 -9.76 8.33
N ASP A 121 -1.22 -10.63 9.32
CA ASP A 121 -0.67 -11.99 9.40
C ASP A 121 -1.37 -13.00 8.45
N GLN A 122 -2.62 -12.79 8.00
CA GLN A 122 -3.29 -13.68 7.02
C GLN A 122 -2.96 -13.35 5.56
N ALA A 123 -2.51 -12.13 5.26
CA ALA A 123 -1.99 -11.80 3.92
C ALA A 123 -0.59 -12.42 3.68
N LEU A 124 0.08 -12.84 4.76
CA LEU A 124 1.33 -13.60 4.76
C LEU A 124 1.05 -15.09 4.97
N GLY A 125 0.31 -15.70 4.03
CA GLY A 125 0.08 -17.13 4.01
C GLY A 125 1.39 -17.93 3.89
N VAL A 126 1.91 -18.35 5.03
CA VAL A 126 2.66 -19.59 5.31
C VAL A 126 3.83 -19.94 4.37
N SER A 127 5.04 -19.77 4.89
CA SER A 127 6.10 -20.78 4.74
C SER A 127 6.80 -20.98 6.09
N SER A 128 6.01 -21.41 7.08
CA SER A 128 6.56 -22.24 8.16
C SER A 128 6.66 -23.66 7.60
N LEU A 129 7.81 -24.00 7.02
CA LEU A 129 8.16 -25.38 6.73
C LEU A 129 9.28 -25.80 7.68
N GLY A 130 8.87 -26.24 8.87
CA GLY A 130 9.54 -27.27 9.69
C GLY A 130 11.02 -27.10 9.99
N GLN A 131 11.36 -26.33 11.01
CA GLN A 131 12.58 -26.55 11.79
C GLN A 131 12.35 -27.80 12.66
N LYS A 132 12.81 -28.96 12.17
CA LYS A 132 12.80 -30.22 12.92
C LYS A 132 14.06 -30.24 13.78
N ASP A 133 13.87 -30.51 15.07
CA ASP A 133 14.93 -30.66 16.06
C ASP A 133 16.06 -31.57 15.56
N ALA A 134 17.31 -31.08 15.64
CA ALA A 134 18.51 -31.89 15.54
C ALA A 134 19.18 -31.91 16.93
N PRO A 135 19.43 -33.09 17.53
CA PRO A 135 20.09 -33.17 18.82
C PRO A 135 21.56 -32.77 18.71
N ILE A 136 22.00 -31.97 19.68
CA ILE A 136 23.38 -31.58 19.90
C ILE A 136 24.19 -32.85 20.22
N ALA A 137 25.05 -33.28 19.29
CA ALA A 137 26.08 -34.26 19.56
C ALA A 137 27.20 -33.61 20.38
N GLN A 138 27.52 -34.23 21.51
CA GLN A 138 28.71 -33.94 22.29
C GLN A 138 29.96 -34.33 21.49
N CYS A 139 30.94 -33.42 21.45
CA CYS A 139 32.37 -33.69 21.37
C CYS A 139 33.09 -32.63 22.19
#